data_AF-X1VDX7-F1
#
_entry.id   AF-X1VDX7-F1
#
_cell.length_a   1.000
_cell.length_b   1.000
_cell.length_c   1.000
_cell.angle_alpha   90.00
_cell.angle_beta   90.00
_cell.angle_gamma   90.00
#
_symmetry.space_group_name_H-M   'P 1'
#
loop_
_entity.id
_entity.type
_entity.pdbx_description
1 polymer ?
#
loop_
_entity_poly.entity_id
_entity_poly.type
_entity_poly.pdbx_seq_one_letter_code
_entity_poly.pdbx_strand_id
1 'polypeptide(L)'
;MPTLLLRLAGPMQSWGTKSRFDERDTDLSPSKSGVIGLLCAAMGIDREKREPVLQLADLRMGVRLDQPGVLRYDYQTAQNVIAADASKVHPTTVSRRYYLADAVFLVGLEG
;
A
#
# COMPACT_ATOMS: atom_id res chain seq x y z
N MET A 1 7.51 1.28 26.32
CA MET A 1 6.09 1.02 25.98
C MET A 1 6.02 -0.29 25.21
N PRO A 2 4.87 -0.99 25.17
CA PRO A 2 4.74 -2.18 24.34
C PRO A 2 4.94 -1.83 22.86
N THR A 3 5.51 -2.76 22.09
CA THR A 3 5.78 -2.55 20.66
C THR A 3 5.50 -3.84 19.91
N LEU A 4 4.67 -3.72 18.88
CA LEU A 4 4.43 -4.80 17.93
C LEU A 4 5.47 -4.72 16.80
N LEU A 5 6.19 -5.81 16.57
CA LEU A 5 7.13 -5.93 15.47
C LEU A 5 6.56 -6.81 14.35
N LEU A 6 6.57 -6.29 13.13
CA LEU A 6 6.03 -6.92 11.93
C LEU A 6 7.14 -7.09 10.90
N ARG A 7 7.36 -8.32 10.42
CA ARG A 7 8.22 -8.57 9.26
C ARG A 7 7.39 -8.52 7.99
N LEU A 8 7.68 -7.56 7.12
CA LEU A 8 7.06 -7.43 5.80
C LEU A 8 8.05 -7.92 4.74
N ALA A 9 7.90 -9.18 4.35
CA ALA A 9 8.73 -9.84 3.35
C ALA A 9 7.84 -10.46 2.27
N GLY A 10 8.16 -10.19 1.01
CA GLY A 10 7.44 -10.71 -0.14
C GLY A 10 8.22 -10.46 -1.42
N PRO A 11 8.00 -11.26 -2.47
CA PRO A 11 8.74 -11.13 -3.73
C PRO A 11 8.53 -9.76 -4.39
N MET A 12 7.35 -9.15 -4.19
CA MET A 12 7.00 -7.82 -4.66
C MET A 12 6.15 -7.11 -3.61
N GLN A 13 6.42 -5.83 -3.38
CA GLN A 13 5.64 -4.96 -2.48
C GLN A 13 5.37 -3.62 -3.16
N SER A 14 4.26 -2.95 -2.82
CA SER A 14 3.95 -1.60 -3.31
C SER A 14 3.28 -0.79 -2.21
N TRP A 15 3.86 0.37 -1.91
CA TRP A 15 3.51 1.25 -0.80
C TRP A 15 3.24 2.66 -1.30
N GLY A 16 2.30 2.80 -2.23
CA GLY A 16 1.96 4.09 -2.85
C GLY A 16 1.38 5.09 -1.86
N THR A 17 1.88 6.33 -1.90
CA THR A 17 1.33 7.47 -1.14
C THR A 17 0.84 8.59 -2.05
N LYS A 18 1.12 8.51 -3.35
CA LYS A 18 0.64 9.46 -4.35
C LYS A 18 -0.15 8.71 -5.41
N SER A 19 -1.22 9.32 -5.89
CA SER A 19 -2.03 8.75 -6.95
C SER A 19 -2.11 9.76 -8.08
N ARG A 20 -1.42 9.49 -9.20
CA ARG A 20 -1.48 10.31 -10.41
C ARG A 20 -2.09 9.50 -11.53
N PHE A 21 -3.42 9.49 -11.59
CA PHE A 21 -4.20 8.87 -12.69
C PHE A 21 -3.75 7.44 -12.99
N ASP A 22 -3.11 7.22 -14.13
CA ASP A 22 -2.69 5.93 -14.66
C ASP A 22 -1.31 5.48 -14.15
N GLU A 23 -0.62 6.33 -13.40
CA GLU A 23 0.62 6.01 -12.71
C GLU A 23 0.35 5.70 -11.24
N ARG A 24 0.76 4.50 -10.81
CA ARG A 24 0.69 4.03 -9.42
C ARG A 24 2.11 3.88 -8.91
N ASP A 25 2.55 4.84 -8.11
CA ASP A 25 3.89 4.84 -7.54
C ASP A 25 4.02 3.85 -6.36
N THR A 26 5.25 3.74 -5.86
CA THR A 26 5.54 3.12 -4.56
C THR A 26 6.62 3.95 -3.89
N ASP A 27 6.49 4.14 -2.58
CA ASP A 27 7.60 4.64 -1.78
C ASP A 27 8.65 3.54 -1.57
N LEU A 28 9.85 3.93 -1.13
CA LEU A 28 10.98 3.04 -0.85
C LEU A 28 10.85 2.28 0.49
N SER A 29 9.75 2.49 1.21
CA SER A 29 9.46 1.86 2.49
C SER A 29 7.94 1.77 2.71
N PRO A 30 7.47 0.83 3.57
CA PRO A 30 6.07 0.77 3.97
C PRO A 30 5.53 2.11 4.46
N SER A 31 4.39 2.52 3.91
CA SER A 31 3.67 3.71 4.35
C SER A 31 2.85 3.43 5.60
N LYS A 32 2.67 4.45 6.46
CA LYS A 32 1.87 4.31 7.69
C LYS A 32 0.43 3.86 7.38
N SER A 33 -0.19 4.45 6.36
CA SER A 33 -1.52 4.08 5.90
C SER A 33 -1.60 2.64 5.38
N GLY A 34 -0.58 2.17 4.66
CA GLY A 34 -0.52 0.80 4.17
C GLY A 34 -0.43 -0.23 5.30
N VAL A 35 0.43 0.01 6.29
CA VAL A 35 0.58 -0.88 7.46
C VAL A 35 -0.68 -0.87 8.32
N ILE A 36 -1.29 0.29 8.57
CA ILE A 36 -2.58 0.36 9.30
C ILE A 36 -3.66 -0.39 8.52
N GLY A 37 -3.75 -0.21 7.21
CA GLY A 37 -4.70 -0.94 6.37
C GLY A 37 -4.52 -2.46 6.46
N LEU A 38 -3.27 -2.94 6.52
CA LEU A 38 -2.97 -4.36 6.74
C LEU A 38 -3.47 -4.86 8.11
N LEU A 39 -3.28 -4.08 9.16
CA LEU A 39 -3.82 -4.40 10.49
C LEU A 39 -5.35 -4.40 10.51
N CYS A 40 -5.97 -3.40 9.90
CA CYS A 40 -7.42 -3.33 9.76
C CYS A 40 -7.98 -4.56 9.03
N ALA A 41 -7.31 -5.01 7.95
CA ALA A 41 -7.68 -6.22 7.23
C ALA A 41 -7.56 -7.47 8.11
N ALA A 42 -6.48 -7.61 8.89
CA ALA A 42 -6.29 -8.72 9.81
C ALA A 42 -7.35 -8.75 10.94
N MET A 43 -7.82 -7.57 11.35
CA MET A 43 -8.86 -7.41 12.37
C MET A 43 -10.30 -7.51 11.82
N GLY A 44 -10.48 -7.63 10.49
CA GLY A 44 -11.80 -7.66 9.86
C GLY A 44 -12.56 -6.33 9.93
N ILE A 45 -11.84 -5.19 9.93
CA ILE A 45 -12.42 -3.85 10.02
C ILE A 45 -12.95 -3.44 8.65
N ASP A 46 -14.24 -3.13 8.60
CA ASP A 46 -14.91 -2.64 7.39
C ASP A 46 -14.44 -1.22 7.01
N ARG A 47 -14.43 -0.92 5.71
CA ARG A 47 -13.94 0.37 5.17
C ARG A 47 -14.76 1.58 5.62
N GLU A 48 -16.04 1.39 5.93
CA GLU A 48 -16.92 2.45 6.41
C GLU A 48 -16.67 2.80 7.89
N LYS A 49 -15.94 1.95 8.63
CA LYS A 49 -15.65 2.16 10.05
C LYS A 49 -14.40 3.01 10.24
N ARG A 50 -14.61 4.31 10.45
CA ARG A 50 -13.53 5.29 10.65
C ARG A 50 -12.82 5.18 12.00
N GLU A 51 -13.57 4.96 13.08
CA GLU A 51 -13.05 5.07 14.45
C GLU A 51 -11.86 4.13 14.72
N PRO A 52 -11.92 2.82 14.40
CA PRO A 52 -10.79 1.92 14.64
C PRO A 52 -9.54 2.27 13.82
N VAL A 53 -9.73 2.83 12.63
CA VAL A 53 -8.62 3.26 11.76
C VAL A 53 -7.88 4.45 12.39
N LEU A 54 -8.62 5.40 12.96
CA LEU A 54 -8.03 6.57 13.63
C LEU A 54 -7.24 6.16 14.87
N GLN A 55 -7.78 5.24 15.68
CA GLN A 55 -7.08 4.72 16.86
C GLN A 55 -5.74 4.06 16.50
N LEU A 56 -5.70 3.26 15.44
CA LEU A 56 -4.45 2.67 14.94
C LEU A 56 -3.51 3.73 14.32
N ALA A 57 -4.07 4.80 13.77
CA ALA A 57 -3.31 5.91 13.20
C ALA A 57 -2.60 6.78 14.24
N ASP A 58 -3.01 6.74 15.52
CA ASP A 58 -2.33 7.44 16.61
C ASP A 58 -1.05 6.72 17.07
N LEU A 59 -0.88 5.44 16.74
CA LEU A 59 0.33 4.69 17.07
C LEU A 59 1.57 5.27 16.38
N ARG A 60 2.72 5.22 17.06
CA ARG A 60 4.00 5.61 16.47
C ARG A 60 4.54 4.47 15.62
N MET A 61 4.93 4.78 14.38
CA MET A 61 5.48 3.79 13.45
C MET A 61 6.94 4.06 13.15
N GLY A 62 7.79 3.05 13.31
CA GLY A 62 9.17 3.02 12.85
C GLY A 62 9.37 1.95 11.79
N VAL A 63 10.28 2.17 10.85
CA VAL A 63 10.61 1.21 9.80
C VAL A 63 12.12 1.04 9.73
N ARG A 64 12.58 -0.21 9.73
CA ARG A 64 13.94 -0.59 9.40
C ARG A 64 13.93 -1.33 8.06
N LEU A 65 14.78 -0.87 7.14
CA LEU A 65 14.97 -1.50 5.84
C LEU A 65 16.02 -2.59 6.01
N ASP A 66 15.58 -3.85 6.15
CA ASP A 66 16.49 -5.00 6.25
C ASP A 66 17.05 -5.34 4.86
N GLN A 67 16.23 -5.19 3.83
CA GLN A 67 16.61 -5.28 2.43
C GLN A 67 15.81 -4.24 1.63
N PRO A 68 16.47 -3.25 0.99
CA PRO A 68 15.77 -2.14 0.32
C PRO A 68 14.94 -2.57 -0.90
N GLY A 69 15.26 -3.73 -1.48
CA GLY A 69 14.67 -4.20 -2.73
C GLY A 69 15.10 -3.37 -3.93
N VAL A 70 14.51 -3.68 -5.10
CA VAL A 70 14.80 -3.00 -6.36
C VAL A 70 13.51 -2.51 -6.99
N LEU A 71 13.46 -1.22 -7.35
CA LEU A 71 12.32 -0.64 -8.04
C LEU A 71 12.10 -1.33 -9.40
N ARG A 72 10.85 -1.71 -9.65
CA ARG A 72 10.34 -2.26 -10.90
C ARG A 72 9.04 -1.56 -11.26
N TYR A 73 8.66 -1.64 -12.52
CA TYR A 73 7.32 -1.26 -12.95
C TYR A 73 6.70 -2.38 -13.78
N ASP A 74 5.39 -2.47 -13.69
CA ASP A 74 4.54 -3.32 -14.51
C ASP A 74 3.77 -2.47 -15.52
N TYR A 75 3.70 -2.94 -16.76
CA TYR A 75 2.84 -2.38 -17.80
C TYR A 75 1.51 -3.13 -17.73
N GLN A 76 0.55 -2.57 -16.99
CA GLN A 76 -0.70 -3.24 -16.69
C GLN A 76 -1.86 -2.65 -17.50
N THR A 77 -2.51 -3.49 -18.30
CA THR A 77 -3.71 -3.12 -19.07
C THR A 77 -4.99 -3.63 -18.43
N ALA A 78 -6.08 -2.87 -18.54
CA ALA A 78 -7.43 -3.30 -18.21
C ALA A 78 -8.37 -2.96 -19.36
N GLN A 79 -9.26 -3.89 -19.72
CA GLN A 79 -10.24 -3.70 -20.79
C GLN A 79 -11.60 -3.30 -20.23
N ASN A 80 -12.41 -2.65 -21.06
CA ASN A 80 -13.79 -2.27 -20.73
C ASN A 80 -13.92 -1.45 -19.43
N VAL A 81 -13.00 -0.50 -19.21
CA VAL A 81 -12.97 0.31 -17.98
C VAL A 81 -14.02 1.41 -18.06
N ILE A 82 -14.97 1.41 -17.13
CA ILE A 82 -15.99 2.46 -17.01
C ILE A 82 -15.32 3.73 -16.47
N ALA A 83 -15.55 4.88 -17.13
CA ALA A 83 -15.09 6.17 -16.63
C ALA A 83 -15.73 6.50 -15.28
N ALA A 84 -15.07 7.33 -14.48
CA ALA A 84 -15.54 7.66 -13.13
C ALA A 84 -16.94 8.29 -13.10
N ASP A 85 -17.34 8.96 -14.18
CA ASP A 85 -18.66 9.58 -14.38
C ASP A 85 -19.67 8.67 -15.08
N ALA A 86 -19.30 7.40 -15.34
CA ALA A 86 -20.07 6.42 -16.09
C ALA A 86 -20.45 6.84 -17.54
N SER A 87 -19.86 7.91 -18.08
CA SER A 87 -20.21 8.45 -19.40
C SER A 87 -19.74 7.58 -20.56
N LYS A 88 -18.67 6.81 -20.35
CA LYS A 88 -17.98 6.05 -21.39
C LYS A 88 -17.33 4.79 -20.84
N VAL A 89 -17.18 3.82 -21.73
CA VAL A 89 -16.40 2.60 -21.50
C VAL A 89 -15.14 2.71 -22.35
N HIS A 90 -13.98 2.72 -21.70
CA HIS A 90 -12.68 2.67 -22.36
C HIS A 90 -12.38 1.24 -22.82
N PRO A 91 -12.21 0.97 -24.13
CA PRO A 91 -11.93 -0.38 -24.61
C PRO A 91 -10.66 -0.98 -24.00
N THR A 92 -9.63 -0.15 -23.81
CA THR A 92 -8.40 -0.54 -23.11
C THR A 92 -7.79 0.69 -22.43
N THR A 93 -7.53 0.56 -21.13
CA THR A 93 -6.78 1.52 -20.32
C THR A 93 -5.44 0.91 -19.95
N VAL A 94 -4.39 1.71 -20.04
CA VAL A 94 -3.02 1.33 -19.70
C VAL A 94 -2.65 2.02 -18.40
N SER A 95 -2.05 1.28 -17.47
CA SER A 95 -1.48 1.81 -16.23
C SER A 95 -0.03 1.37 -16.05
N ARG A 96 0.78 2.21 -15.42
CA ARG A 96 2.14 1.88 -14.99
C ARG A 96 2.15 1.73 -13.48
N ARG A 97 2.47 0.55 -12.98
CA ARG A 97 2.41 0.25 -11.54
C ARG A 97 3.79 -0.12 -11.02
N TYR A 98 4.27 0.64 -10.05
CA TYR A 98 5.59 0.45 -9.49
C TYR A 98 5.55 -0.44 -8.24
N TYR A 99 6.60 -1.27 -8.11
CA TYR A 99 6.80 -2.21 -7.03
C TYR A 99 8.26 -2.21 -6.60
N LEU A 100 8.51 -2.55 -5.34
CA LEU A 100 9.82 -2.97 -4.86
C LEU A 100 9.89 -4.50 -4.94
N ALA A 101 10.80 -4.99 -5.77
CA ALA A 101 11.09 -6.42 -5.86
C ALA A 101 12.13 -6.82 -4.80
N ASP A 102 11.92 -7.97 -4.17
CA ASP A 102 12.84 -8.55 -3.19
C ASP A 102 13.17 -7.59 -2.02
N ALA A 103 12.14 -6.93 -1.48
CA ALA A 103 12.26 -6.04 -0.34
C ALA A 103 11.88 -6.75 0.96
N VAL A 104 12.58 -6.43 2.05
CA VAL A 104 12.29 -6.91 3.40
C VAL A 104 12.36 -5.74 4.38
N PHE A 105 11.28 -5.56 5.14
CA PHE A 105 11.17 -4.52 6.15
C PHE A 105 10.83 -5.11 7.51
N LEU A 106 11.37 -4.49 8.56
CA LEU A 106 10.88 -4.64 9.92
C LEU A 106 10.14 -3.35 10.29
N VAL A 107 8.85 -3.48 10.60
CA VAL A 107 8.02 -2.37 11.04
C VAL A 107 7.75 -2.51 12.54
N GLY A 108 7.93 -1.43 13.28
CA GLY A 108 7.55 -1.32 14.70
C GLY A 108 6.36 -0.39 14.86
N LEU A 109 5.36 -0.80 15.63
CA LEU A 109 4.25 0.04 16.08
C LEU A 109 4.25 0.11 17.61
N GLU A 110 4.36 1.32 18.13
CA GLU A 110 4.43 1.62 19.57
C GLU A 110 3.23 2.47 20.00
N GLY A 111 2.56 2.06 21.08
CA GLY A 111 1.48 2.79 21.74
C GLY A 111 0.84 1.98 22.86
#